data_AF-A0A949VUR6-F1
#
_entry.id   AF-A0A949VUR6-F1
#
_cell.length_a   1.000
_cell.length_b   1.000
_cell.length_c   1.000
_cell.angle_alpha   90.00
_cell.angle_beta   90.00
_cell.angle_gamma   90.00
#
_symmetry.space_group_name_H-M   'P 1'
#
loop_
_entity.id
_entity.type
_entity.pdbx_description
1 polymer ?
#
loop_
_entity_poly.entity_id
_entity_poly.type
_entity_poly.pdbx_seq_one_letter_code
_entity_poly.pdbx_strand_id
1 'polypeptide(L)'
;MRKRFEQQRKLGVISISEVKLPLKSGDELPPILRALQYIYITPELNEEVFKILEEKVLKGEKKTGRYGMELWHILVLSAVRLGLEADYDRLDDFSNYHKLIRQILG
;
A
#
# COMPACT_ATOMS: atom_id res chain seq x y z
N MET A 1 -11.84 -13.20 4.01
CA MET A 1 -12.34 -11.85 4.37
C MET A 1 -11.17 -10.88 4.34
N ARG A 2 -11.26 -9.77 3.60
CA ARG A 2 -10.24 -8.71 3.61
C ARG A 2 -10.89 -7.37 3.99
N LYS A 3 -10.13 -6.52 4.67
CA LYS A 3 -10.52 -5.14 5.00
C LYS A 3 -9.92 -4.17 3.98
N ARG A 4 -10.47 -2.95 3.88
CA ARG A 4 -9.89 -1.87 3.06
C ARG A 4 -8.50 -1.52 3.57
N PHE A 5 -8.44 -0.90 4.74
CA PHE A 5 -7.27 -0.65 5.56
C PHE A 5 -7.69 0.22 6.74
N GLU A 6 -7.18 -0.08 7.92
CA GLU A 6 -7.39 0.74 9.13
C GLU A 6 -6.02 1.12 9.67
N GLN A 7 -5.59 2.38 9.44
CA GLN A 7 -4.29 2.81 9.94
C GLN A 7 -4.25 2.69 11.46
N GLN A 8 -3.35 1.84 11.95
CA GLN A 8 -3.23 1.62 13.37
C GLN A 8 -2.46 2.77 14.01
N ARG A 9 -3.16 3.60 14.81
CA ARG A 9 -2.54 4.67 15.61
C ARG A 9 -1.81 4.09 16.82
N LYS A 10 -0.72 3.38 16.57
CA LYS A 10 0.21 2.85 17.58
C LYS A 10 1.32 3.86 17.84
N LEU A 11 1.84 3.83 19.06
CA LEU A 11 2.96 4.67 19.46
C LEU A 11 4.18 4.33 18.59
N GLY A 12 4.74 5.34 17.90
CA GLY A 12 5.87 5.17 16.97
C GLY A 12 5.50 4.91 15.51
N VAL A 13 4.20 4.81 15.17
CA VAL A 13 3.73 4.75 13.78
C VAL A 13 3.46 6.15 13.25
N ILE A 14 4.04 6.47 12.09
CA ILE A 14 3.84 7.76 11.41
C ILE A 14 2.60 7.64 10.52
N SER A 15 1.78 8.69 10.45
CA SER A 15 0.63 8.70 9.54
C SER A 15 1.11 8.61 8.08
N ILE A 16 0.39 7.90 7.20
CA ILE A 16 0.81 7.79 5.79
C ILE A 16 0.91 9.17 5.14
N SER A 17 0.07 10.12 5.59
CA SER A 17 0.10 11.53 5.21
C SER A 17 1.39 12.27 5.59
N GLU A 18 2.09 11.86 6.65
CA GLU A 18 3.29 12.54 7.16
C GLU A 18 4.61 11.93 6.66
N VAL A 19 4.54 10.85 5.87
CA VAL A 19 5.73 10.19 5.34
C VAL A 19 6.52 11.15 4.44
N LYS A 20 7.77 11.43 4.81
CA LYS A 20 8.66 12.31 4.06
C LYS A 20 9.38 11.52 2.97
N LEU A 21 8.94 11.73 1.73
CA LEU A 21 9.56 11.12 0.56
C LEU A 21 10.62 12.04 -0.04
N PRO A 22 11.76 11.51 -0.52
CA PRO A 22 12.79 12.33 -1.14
C PRO A 22 12.26 12.98 -2.43
N LEU A 23 12.43 14.30 -2.56
CA LEU A 23 11.96 15.06 -3.72
C LEU A 23 12.92 15.01 -4.91
N LYS A 24 14.21 14.81 -4.64
CA LYS A 24 15.28 14.69 -5.63
C LYS A 24 15.87 13.29 -5.51
N SER A 25 15.29 12.34 -6.23
CA SER A 25 15.83 11.00 -6.37
C SER A 25 15.85 10.62 -7.84
N GLY A 26 16.93 9.99 -8.28
CA GLY A 26 16.97 9.31 -9.59
C GLY A 26 16.35 7.91 -9.54
N ASP A 27 15.98 7.45 -8.35
CA ASP A 27 15.29 6.17 -8.15
C ASP A 27 13.81 6.27 -8.54
N GLU A 28 13.27 5.13 -8.97
CA GLU A 28 11.89 4.95 -9.43
C GLU A 28 10.90 4.80 -8.26
N LEU A 29 11.40 4.39 -7.08
CA LEU A 29 10.57 4.14 -5.91
C LEU A 29 9.88 5.41 -5.35
N PRO A 30 10.56 6.56 -5.15
CA PRO A 30 9.93 7.73 -4.54
C PRO A 30 8.73 8.31 -5.30
N PRO A 31 8.75 8.39 -6.66
CA PRO A 31 7.55 8.72 -7.42
C PRO A 31 6.37 7.77 -7.17
N ILE A 32 6.61 6.45 -7.14
CA ILE A 32 5.57 5.43 -6.89
C ILE A 32 4.96 5.63 -5.50
N LEU A 33 5.81 5.77 -4.48
CA LEU A 33 5.35 5.98 -3.10
C LEU A 33 4.60 7.31 -2.94
N ARG A 34 4.98 8.34 -3.71
CA ARG A 34 4.27 9.64 -3.68
C ARG A 34 2.89 9.54 -4.31
N ALA A 35 2.77 8.82 -5.42
CA ALA A 35 1.46 8.58 -6.03
C ALA A 35 0.54 7.82 -5.07
N LEU A 36 1.06 6.78 -4.40
CA LEU A 36 0.31 6.04 -3.38
C LEU A 36 -0.08 6.94 -2.20
N GLN A 37 0.84 7.74 -1.67
CA GLN A 37 0.55 8.71 -0.62
C GLN A 37 -0.53 9.71 -1.04
N TYR A 38 -0.51 10.18 -2.29
CA TYR A 38 -1.52 11.09 -2.83
C TYR A 38 -2.91 10.45 -2.94
N ILE A 39 -2.99 9.19 -3.39
CA ILE A 39 -4.23 8.39 -3.40
C ILE A 39 -4.76 8.19 -1.98
N TYR A 40 -3.87 8.02 -1.00
CA TYR A 40 -4.27 7.86 0.40
C TYR A 40 -4.86 9.14 1.00
N ILE A 41 -4.25 10.29 0.73
CA ILE A 41 -4.65 11.58 1.31
C ILE A 41 -5.94 12.12 0.66
N THR A 42 -6.12 11.87 -0.64
CA THR A 42 -7.24 12.43 -1.42
C THR A 42 -8.46 11.51 -1.32
N PRO A 43 -9.54 11.89 -0.59
CA PRO A 43 -10.67 11.00 -0.32
C PRO A 43 -11.37 10.49 -1.57
N GLU A 44 -11.53 11.35 -2.58
CA GLU A 44 -12.22 11.02 -3.83
C GLU A 44 -11.49 9.91 -4.59
N LEU A 45 -10.16 10.06 -4.73
CA LEU A 45 -9.31 9.05 -5.36
C LEU A 45 -9.25 7.76 -4.54
N ASN A 46 -9.20 7.89 -3.21
CA ASN A 46 -9.20 6.76 -2.31
C ASN A 46 -10.45 5.89 -2.56
N GLU A 47 -11.63 6.50 -2.53
CA GLU A 47 -12.90 5.79 -2.73
C GLU A 47 -12.98 5.12 -4.11
N GLU A 48 -12.59 5.81 -5.17
CA GLU A 48 -12.59 5.27 -6.54
C GLU A 48 -11.63 4.08 -6.67
N VAL A 49 -10.41 4.20 -6.18
CA VAL A 49 -9.41 3.13 -6.24
C VAL A 49 -9.86 1.92 -5.42
N PHE A 50 -10.36 2.13 -4.20
CA PHE A 50 -10.84 1.02 -3.37
C PHE A 50 -12.07 0.35 -3.97
N LYS A 51 -12.96 1.08 -4.62
CA LYS A 51 -14.10 0.50 -5.33
C LYS A 51 -13.65 -0.47 -6.42
N ILE A 52 -12.63 -0.11 -7.20
CA ILE A 52 -12.04 -0.98 -8.23
C ILE A 52 -11.39 -2.22 -7.58
N LEU A 53 -10.63 -2.02 -6.50
CA LEU A 53 -9.97 -3.13 -5.79
C LEU A 53 -10.98 -4.11 -5.19
N GLU A 54 -12.06 -3.62 -4.58
CA GLU A 54 -13.12 -4.46 -4.03
C GLU A 54 -13.81 -5.27 -5.13
N GLU A 55 -14.12 -4.66 -6.26
CA GLU A 55 -14.73 -5.35 -7.39
C GLU A 55 -13.81 -6.44 -7.97
N LYS A 56 -12.50 -6.20 -8.02
CA LYS A 56 -11.55 -7.16 -8.61
C LYS A 56 -11.11 -8.25 -7.64
N VAL A 57 -10.85 -7.90 -6.38
CA VAL A 57 -10.23 -8.80 -5.39
C VAL A 57 -11.26 -9.55 -4.56
N LEU A 58 -12.41 -8.94 -4.24
CA LEU A 58 -13.43 -9.57 -3.40
C LEU A 58 -14.50 -10.32 -4.20
N LYS A 59 -14.53 -10.19 -5.53
CA LYS A 59 -15.52 -10.86 -6.37
C LYS A 59 -15.36 -12.37 -6.28
N GLY A 60 -16.41 -13.03 -5.80
CA GLY A 60 -16.44 -14.49 -5.60
C GLY A 60 -15.87 -14.96 -4.26
N GLU A 61 -15.37 -14.06 -3.40
CA GLU A 61 -14.95 -14.45 -2.06
C GLU A 61 -16.15 -14.73 -1.14
N LYS A 62 -16.18 -15.93 -0.55
CA LYS A 62 -17.07 -16.22 0.59
C LYS A 62 -16.50 -15.53 1.83
N LYS A 63 -17.33 -14.76 2.55
CA LYS A 63 -16.95 -14.09 3.80
C LYS A 63 -16.87 -15.08 4.97
N THR A 64 -16.06 -16.12 4.84
CA THR A 64 -15.87 -17.17 5.86
C THR A 64 -14.38 -17.39 6.12
N GLY A 65 -13.99 -17.62 7.38
CA GLY A 65 -12.60 -17.89 7.76
C GLY A 65 -11.82 -16.67 8.27
N ARG A 66 -10.48 -16.75 8.26
CA ARG A 66 -9.57 -15.74 8.82
C ARG A 66 -9.47 -14.49 7.94
N TYR A 67 -9.11 -13.37 8.55
CA TYR A 67 -8.77 -12.16 7.81
C TYR A 67 -7.45 -12.35 7.04
N GLY A 68 -7.48 -12.07 5.74
CA GLY A 68 -6.28 -12.01 4.92
C GLY A 68 -5.65 -10.62 4.94
N MET A 69 -4.64 -10.43 4.09
CA MET A 69 -4.01 -9.13 3.85
C MET A 69 -5.04 -8.08 3.41
N GLU A 70 -4.90 -6.85 3.91
CA GLU A 70 -5.80 -5.75 3.58
C GLU A 70 -5.58 -5.24 2.15
N LEU A 71 -6.61 -4.64 1.56
CA LEU A 71 -6.60 -4.17 0.18
C LEU A 71 -5.52 -3.10 -0.06
N TRP A 72 -5.25 -2.24 0.93
CA TRP A 72 -4.16 -1.27 0.86
C TRP A 72 -2.78 -1.92 0.71
N HIS A 73 -2.47 -2.91 1.56
CA HIS A 73 -1.21 -3.64 1.49
C HIS A 73 -1.03 -4.31 0.12
N ILE A 74 -2.10 -4.90 -0.42
CA ILE A 74 -2.09 -5.50 -1.77
C ILE A 74 -1.77 -4.45 -2.83
N LEU A 75 -2.42 -3.27 -2.77
CA LEU A 75 -2.18 -2.19 -3.72
C LEU A 75 -0.72 -1.70 -3.67
N VAL A 76 -0.23 -1.40 -2.46
CA VAL A 76 1.14 -0.88 -2.27
C VAL A 76 2.17 -1.89 -2.76
N LEU A 77 2.08 -3.15 -2.34
CA LEU A 77 3.03 -4.18 -2.73
C LEU A 77 2.97 -4.46 -4.23
N SER A 78 1.77 -4.46 -4.83
CA SER A 78 1.61 -4.65 -6.28
C SER A 78 2.21 -3.49 -7.08
N ALA A 79 2.00 -2.24 -6.64
CA ALA A 79 2.53 -1.05 -7.30
C ALA A 79 4.07 -1.00 -7.21
N VAL A 80 4.65 -1.31 -6.05
CA VAL A 80 6.10 -1.40 -5.87
C VAL A 80 6.68 -2.52 -6.72
N ARG A 81 6.07 -3.70 -6.71
CA ARG A 81 6.52 -4.85 -7.51
C ARG A 81 6.52 -4.50 -9.00
N LEU A 82 5.43 -3.93 -9.50
CA LEU A 82 5.29 -3.60 -10.92
C LEU A 82 6.23 -2.46 -11.31
N GLY A 83 6.29 -1.40 -10.50
CA GLY A 83 7.07 -0.20 -10.83
C GLY A 83 8.58 -0.36 -10.69
N LEU A 84 9.06 -1.33 -9.91
CA LEU A 84 10.49 -1.66 -9.79
C LEU A 84 10.87 -2.97 -10.51
N GLU A 85 9.94 -3.58 -11.24
CA GLU A 85 10.09 -4.90 -11.85
C GLU A 85 10.63 -5.97 -10.88
N ALA A 86 10.24 -5.88 -9.60
CA ALA A 86 10.76 -6.75 -8.56
C ALA A 86 10.15 -8.16 -8.62
N ASP A 87 10.96 -9.16 -8.31
CA ASP A 87 10.48 -10.52 -8.01
C ASP A 87 9.90 -10.59 -6.58
N TYR A 88 9.37 -11.76 -6.21
CA TYR A 88 8.73 -11.94 -4.92
C TYR A 88 9.72 -11.96 -3.74
N ASP A 89 10.95 -12.43 -3.96
CA ASP A 89 11.98 -12.47 -2.91
C ASP A 89 12.43 -11.04 -2.55
N ARG A 90 12.62 -10.20 -3.57
CA ARG A 90 12.94 -8.78 -3.39
C ARG A 90 11.77 -8.01 -2.79
N LEU A 91 10.53 -8.35 -3.19
CA LEU A 91 9.34 -7.74 -2.59
C LEU A 91 9.20 -8.09 -1.11
N ASP A 92 9.53 -9.33 -0.72
CA ASP A 92 9.54 -9.76 0.68
C ASP A 92 10.56 -8.96 1.49
N ASP A 93 11.81 -8.86 1.00
CA ASP A 93 12.85 -8.04 1.63
C ASP A 93 12.41 -6.58 1.81
N PHE A 94 11.83 -5.98 0.76
CA PHE A 94 11.31 -4.62 0.81
C PHE A 94 10.20 -4.42 1.83
N SER A 95 9.27 -5.38 1.91
CA SER A 95 8.17 -5.32 2.87
C SER A 95 8.64 -5.39 4.32
N ASN A 96 9.77 -6.06 4.57
CA ASN A 96 10.29 -6.31 5.92
C ASN A 96 11.32 -5.25 6.37
N TYR A 97 12.16 -4.76 5.45
CA TYR A 97 13.33 -3.95 5.80
C TYR A 97 13.34 -2.56 5.18
N HIS A 98 12.63 -2.33 4.07
CA HIS A 98 12.69 -1.02 3.41
C HIS A 98 11.80 0.01 4.11
N LYS A 99 12.44 0.92 4.85
CA LYS A 99 11.79 1.89 5.75
C LYS A 99 10.64 2.69 5.10
N LEU A 100 10.85 3.23 3.90
CA LEU A 100 9.82 4.06 3.24
C LEU A 100 8.60 3.24 2.81
N ILE A 101 8.81 1.99 2.38
CA ILE A 101 7.72 1.11 1.97
C ILE A 101 6.91 0.74 3.21
N ARG A 102 7.57 0.39 4.30
CA ARG A 102 6.91 0.11 5.59
C ARG A 102 6.12 1.29 6.14
N GLN A 103 6.63 2.50 6.00
CA GLN A 103 5.91 3.71 6.40
C GLN A 103 4.64 3.95 5.57
N ILE A 104 4.66 3.60 4.27
CA ILE A 104 3.48 3.69 3.40
C ILE A 104 2.50 2.54 3.63
N LEU A 105 2.98 1.35 4.03
CA LEU A 105 2.12 0.21 4.36
C LEU A 105 1.26 0.48 5.60
N GLY A 106 1.76 1.24 6.58
CA GLY A 106 1.02 1.65 7.77
C GLY A 106 1.44 0.93 9.05
#